data_AF-F9RSP1-F1
#
_entry.id   AF-F9RSP1-F1
#
_cell.length_a   1.000
_cell.length_b   1.000
_cell.length_c   1.000
_cell.angle_alpha   90.00
_cell.angle_beta   90.00
_cell.angle_gamma   90.00
#
_symmetry.space_group_name_H-M   'P 1'
#
loop_
_entity.id
_entity.type
_entity.pdbx_description
1 polymer ?
#
loop_
_entity_poly.entity_id
_entity_poly.type
_entity_poly.pdbx_seq_one_letter_code
_entity_poly.pdbx_strand_id
1 'polypeptide(L)'
;CHAFLDLLAEKYNRKTGGEKGNVTFSSYDGSTQVQISVQNSQVFGPELQIAKALIDECINDWSEGANDKLKVIIVDAFDVDKEGNLNTGRILSLRRIAITDARWQEAMKAIGDSILISSTKPYLRFKERDEQGKMNNITLDIAAL
;
A
#
# COMPACT_ATOMS: atom_id res chain seq x y z
N CYS A 1 21.60 -3.72 -9.01
CA CYS A 1 21.48 -2.75 -7.89
C CYS A 1 21.50 -3.41 -6.52
N HIS A 2 20.69 -4.45 -6.25
CA HIS A 2 20.70 -5.15 -4.96
C HIS A 2 22.08 -5.73 -4.60
N ALA A 3 22.76 -6.36 -5.56
CA ALA A 3 24.11 -6.89 -5.37
C ALA A 3 25.17 -5.87 -4.87
N PHE A 4 25.05 -4.57 -5.22
CA PHE A 4 25.97 -3.54 -4.71
C PHE A 4 25.69 -3.17 -3.25
N LEU A 5 24.42 -3.12 -2.87
CA LEU A 5 24.01 -2.87 -1.49
C LEU A 5 24.38 -4.04 -0.57
N ASP A 6 24.26 -5.26 -1.06
CA ASP A 6 24.65 -6.46 -0.32
C ASP A 6 26.17 -6.50 -0.09
N LEU A 7 26.97 -6.16 -1.11
CA LEU A 7 28.43 -6.10 -1.02
C LEU A 7 28.90 -4.96 -0.09
N LEU A 8 28.20 -3.82 -0.08
CA LEU A 8 28.42 -2.76 0.91
C LEU A 8 28.08 -3.23 2.33
N ALA A 9 26.94 -3.89 2.52
CA ALA A 9 26.52 -4.36 3.83
C ALA A 9 27.48 -5.42 4.40
N GLU A 10 27.97 -6.32 3.54
CA GLU A 10 29.03 -7.29 3.84
C GLU A 10 30.33 -6.60 4.28
N LYS A 11 30.79 -5.58 3.53
CA LYS A 11 31.98 -4.79 3.88
C LYS A 11 31.90 -4.15 5.27
N TYR A 12 30.69 -3.83 5.75
CA TYR A 12 30.45 -3.22 7.05
C TYR A 12 29.89 -4.19 8.11
N ASN A 13 29.92 -5.52 7.88
CA ASN A 13 29.36 -6.54 8.79
C ASN A 13 27.91 -6.27 9.23
N ARG A 14 27.10 -5.69 8.34
CA ARG A 14 25.67 -5.46 8.54
C ARG A 14 24.87 -6.36 7.61
N LYS A 15 23.78 -6.94 8.11
CA LYS A 15 22.78 -7.54 7.21
C LYS A 15 21.97 -6.40 6.60
N THR A 16 21.80 -6.39 5.28
CA THR A 16 20.82 -5.51 4.63
C THR A 16 19.45 -5.79 5.26
N GLY A 17 18.95 -4.83 6.03
CA GLY A 17 17.65 -4.93 6.68
C GLY A 17 16.54 -4.81 5.63
N GLY A 18 16.21 -5.94 5.01
CA GLY A 18 15.12 -6.09 4.05
C GLY A 18 15.49 -5.79 2.61
N GLU A 19 15.15 -6.71 1.69
CA GLU A 19 15.24 -6.53 0.22
C GLU A 19 14.45 -5.31 -0.30
N LYS A 20 13.62 -4.70 0.55
CA LYS A 20 12.65 -3.66 0.21
C LYS A 20 12.94 -2.37 0.97
N GLY A 21 13.65 -1.45 0.33
CA GLY A 21 13.83 -0.09 0.82
C GLY A 21 13.99 0.88 -0.35
N ASN A 22 13.42 2.07 -0.23
CA ASN A 22 13.73 3.15 -1.17
C ASN A 22 15.21 3.53 -0.97
N VAL A 23 16.01 3.50 -2.02
CA VAL A 23 17.43 3.85 -1.98
C VAL A 23 17.72 5.04 -2.88
N THR A 24 18.60 5.92 -2.44
CA THR A 24 19.10 7.06 -3.24
C THR A 24 20.61 6.98 -3.33
N PHE A 25 21.13 6.95 -4.54
CA PHE A 25 22.55 7.07 -4.84
C PHE A 25 22.82 8.50 -5.30
N SER A 26 23.83 9.16 -4.72
CA SER A 26 24.27 10.50 -5.14
C SER A 26 25.65 10.41 -5.78
N SER A 27 25.93 11.27 -6.76
CA SER A 27 27.30 11.48 -7.24
C SER A 27 28.21 12.03 -6.13
N TYR A 28 29.53 11.95 -6.34
CA TYR A 28 30.52 12.41 -5.35
C TYR A 28 30.37 13.90 -5.00
N ASP A 29 30.11 14.74 -6.00
CA ASP A 29 29.80 16.17 -5.88
C ASP A 29 28.32 16.44 -5.53
N GLY A 30 27.50 15.39 -5.54
CA GLY A 30 26.06 15.41 -5.30
C GLY A 30 25.23 16.13 -6.36
N SER A 31 25.82 16.51 -7.50
CA SER A 31 25.12 17.17 -8.61
C SER A 31 24.01 16.30 -9.21
N THR A 32 24.16 14.98 -9.15
CA THR A 32 23.18 14.03 -9.69
C THR A 32 22.79 12.95 -8.68
N GLN A 33 21.56 12.46 -8.82
CA GLN A 33 21.01 11.41 -7.96
C GLN A 33 20.19 10.39 -8.75
N VAL A 34 20.31 9.12 -8.33
CA VAL A 34 19.45 8.02 -8.80
C VAL A 34 18.69 7.48 -7.60
N GLN A 35 17.36 7.56 -7.66
CA GLN A 35 16.47 7.05 -6.62
C GLN A 35 15.73 5.82 -7.13
N ILE A 36 15.86 4.70 -6.42
CA ILE A 36 15.07 3.49 -6.66
C ILE A 36 14.00 3.45 -5.57
N SER A 37 12.73 3.49 -5.98
CA SER A 37 11.59 3.37 -5.07
C SER A 37 10.84 2.08 -5.36
N VAL A 38 10.45 1.33 -4.33
CA VAL A 38 9.70 0.09 -4.51
C VAL A 38 8.25 0.33 -4.10
N GLN A 39 7.32 0.17 -5.05
CA GLN A 39 5.88 0.27 -4.78
C GLN A 39 5.26 -1.12 -4.79
N ASN A 40 4.56 -1.47 -3.71
CA ASN A 40 3.73 -2.67 -3.66
C ASN A 40 2.29 -2.29 -4.02
N SER A 41 1.69 -3.02 -4.95
CA SER A 41 0.24 -3.01 -5.15
C SER A 41 -0.39 -4.07 -4.26
N GLN A 42 -1.51 -3.71 -3.61
CA GLN A 42 -2.26 -4.60 -2.74
C GLN A 42 -3.56 -4.99 -3.42
N VAL A 43 -3.97 -6.24 -3.24
CA VAL A 43 -5.28 -6.75 -3.65
C VAL A 43 -5.91 -7.50 -2.48
N PHE A 44 -7.22 -7.67 -2.53
CA PHE A 44 -7.93 -8.48 -1.56
C PHE A 44 -8.12 -9.92 -2.07
N GLY A 45 -7.85 -10.87 -1.19
CA GLY A 45 -8.12 -12.29 -1.37
C GLY A 45 -9.58 -12.66 -1.09
N PRO A 46 -9.92 -13.95 -1.24
CA PRO A 46 -11.28 -14.45 -1.06
C PRO A 46 -11.85 -14.25 0.35
N GLU A 47 -11.00 -14.12 1.36
CA GLU A 47 -11.38 -13.87 2.76
C GLU A 47 -12.19 -12.57 2.91
N LEU A 48 -12.07 -11.63 1.97
CA LEU A 48 -12.86 -10.40 1.97
C LEU A 48 -14.37 -10.68 1.84
N GLN A 49 -14.78 -11.71 1.10
CA GLN A 49 -16.19 -12.08 0.98
C GLN A 49 -16.73 -12.63 2.31
N ILE A 50 -15.91 -13.37 3.05
CA ILE A 50 -16.26 -13.85 4.39
C ILE A 50 -16.41 -12.68 5.36
N ALA A 51 -15.48 -11.71 5.31
CA ALA A 51 -15.59 -10.50 6.11
C ALA A 51 -16.89 -9.74 5.83
N LYS A 52 -17.28 -9.62 4.56
CA LYS A 52 -18.54 -8.97 4.18
C LYS A 52 -19.76 -9.69 4.76
N ALA A 53 -19.79 -11.02 4.68
CA ALA A 53 -20.90 -11.81 5.23
C ALA A 53 -21.03 -11.61 6.75
N LEU A 54 -19.93 -11.67 7.49
CA LEU A 54 -19.91 -11.44 8.95
C LEU A 54 -20.37 -10.02 9.32
N ILE A 55 -19.98 -9.02 8.52
CA ILE A 55 -20.43 -7.64 8.70
C ILE A 55 -21.95 -7.54 8.47
N ASP A 56 -22.45 -8.11 7.38
CA ASP A 56 -23.88 -8.08 7.06
C ASP A 56 -24.72 -8.78 8.15
N GLU A 57 -24.27 -9.93 8.67
CA GLU A 57 -24.89 -10.62 9.80
C GLU A 57 -24.91 -9.75 11.07
N CYS A 58 -23.77 -9.13 11.41
CA CYS A 58 -23.63 -8.26 12.57
C CYS A 58 -24.60 -7.06 12.51
N ILE A 59 -24.65 -6.43 11.35
CA ILE A 59 -25.50 -5.28 11.07
C ILE A 59 -26.98 -5.65 11.16
N ASN A 60 -27.39 -6.78 10.57
CA ASN A 60 -28.82 -7.14 10.48
C ASN A 60 -29.46 -7.36 11.86
N ASP A 61 -28.68 -7.81 12.84
CA ASP A 61 -29.15 -7.98 14.22
C ASP A 61 -29.27 -6.66 14.99
N TRP A 62 -28.65 -5.58 14.51
CA TRP A 62 -28.75 -4.27 15.16
C TRP A 62 -30.07 -3.59 14.74
N SER A 63 -30.88 -3.25 15.74
CA SER A 63 -32.23 -2.69 15.58
C SER A 63 -32.29 -1.49 14.62
N GLU A 64 -33.42 -1.35 13.92
CA GLU A 64 -33.64 -0.46 12.76
C GLU A 64 -33.22 1.02 12.91
N GLY A 65 -33.04 1.55 14.12
CA GLY A 65 -32.73 2.98 14.32
C GLY A 65 -31.25 3.37 14.31
N ALA A 66 -30.34 2.50 14.78
CA ALA A 66 -28.91 2.84 14.93
C ALA A 66 -28.08 2.49 13.68
N ASN A 67 -28.72 1.82 12.72
CA ASN A 67 -28.06 1.02 11.71
C ASN A 67 -27.87 1.75 10.37
N ASP A 68 -28.85 2.55 9.95
CA ASP A 68 -28.90 3.08 8.58
C ASP A 68 -27.65 3.86 8.18
N LYS A 69 -27.11 4.69 9.07
CA LYS A 69 -25.86 5.43 8.82
C LYS A 69 -24.66 4.49 8.69
N LEU A 70 -24.61 3.41 9.47
CA LEU A 70 -23.51 2.44 9.43
C LEU A 70 -23.60 1.56 8.17
N LYS A 71 -24.81 1.12 7.80
CA LYS A 71 -25.08 0.44 6.52
C LYS A 71 -24.55 1.24 5.34
N VAL A 72 -24.82 2.55 5.30
CA VAL A 72 -24.33 3.41 4.21
C VAL A 72 -22.80 3.43 4.16
N ILE A 73 -22.12 3.55 5.30
CA ILE A 73 -20.64 3.54 5.37
C ILE A 73 -20.09 2.20 4.85
N ILE A 74 -20.75 1.10 5.18
CA ILE A 74 -20.28 -0.24 4.82
C ILE A 74 -20.53 -0.51 3.34
N VAL A 75 -21.70 -0.15 2.82
CA VAL A 75 -21.98 -0.23 1.38
C VAL A 75 -20.97 0.62 0.58
N ASP A 76 -20.69 1.85 1.00
CA ASP A 76 -19.68 2.70 0.34
C ASP A 76 -18.25 2.12 0.42
N ALA A 77 -17.94 1.40 1.50
CA ALA A 77 -16.64 0.78 1.67
C ALA A 77 -16.42 -0.42 0.72
N PHE A 78 -17.47 -1.17 0.39
CA PHE A 78 -17.42 -2.29 -0.56
C PHE A 78 -17.77 -1.89 -1.99
N ASP A 79 -18.00 -0.61 -2.25
CA ASP A 79 -18.27 -0.10 -3.59
C ASP A 79 -17.02 -0.24 -4.48
N VAL A 80 -17.26 -0.55 -5.75
CA VAL A 80 -16.21 -0.70 -6.76
C VAL A 80 -16.09 0.58 -7.58
N ASP A 81 -14.86 0.94 -7.94
CA ASP A 81 -14.65 2.06 -8.85
C ASP A 81 -15.11 1.73 -10.29
N LYS A 82 -14.95 2.71 -11.19
CA LYS A 82 -15.34 2.57 -12.60
C LYS A 82 -14.61 1.45 -13.34
N GLU A 83 -13.48 0.99 -12.79
CA GLU A 83 -12.65 -0.08 -13.36
C GLU A 83 -12.94 -1.43 -12.67
N GLY A 84 -13.93 -1.47 -11.75
CA GLY A 84 -14.31 -2.67 -11.01
C GLY A 84 -13.41 -2.98 -9.81
N ASN A 85 -12.53 -2.06 -9.41
CA ASN A 85 -11.59 -2.28 -8.32
C ASN A 85 -12.13 -1.78 -6.99
N LEU A 86 -11.86 -2.53 -5.94
CA LEU A 86 -12.19 -2.14 -4.57
C LEU A 86 -11.20 -1.10 -4.05
N ASN A 87 -11.72 -0.12 -3.30
CA ASN A 87 -10.87 0.86 -2.64
C ASN A 87 -10.32 0.30 -1.30
N THR A 88 -9.05 -0.10 -1.31
CA THR A 88 -8.35 -0.60 -0.11
C THR A 88 -8.42 0.39 1.05
N GLY A 89 -8.30 1.68 0.79
CA GLY A 89 -8.37 2.71 1.83
C GLY A 89 -9.72 2.74 2.54
N ARG A 90 -10.83 2.62 1.79
CA ARG A 90 -12.19 2.58 2.37
C ARG A 90 -12.43 1.32 3.18
N ILE A 91 -12.06 0.15 2.65
CA ILE A 91 -12.20 -1.13 3.38
C ILE A 91 -11.39 -1.11 4.68
N LEU A 92 -10.14 -0.65 4.64
CA LEU A 92 -9.30 -0.56 5.84
C LEU A 92 -9.79 0.49 6.84
N SER A 93 -10.58 1.48 6.41
CA SER A 93 -11.17 2.48 7.31
C SER A 93 -12.19 1.86 8.27
N LEU A 94 -12.86 0.77 7.88
CA LEU A 94 -13.81 0.04 8.73
C LEU A 94 -13.14 -0.48 10.01
N ARG A 95 -11.86 -0.86 9.93
CA ARG A 95 -11.07 -1.33 11.08
C ARG A 95 -10.84 -0.27 12.16
N ARG A 96 -11.09 1.01 11.83
CA ARG A 96 -10.96 2.13 12.78
C ARG A 96 -12.22 2.32 13.62
N ILE A 97 -13.33 1.70 13.24
CA ILE A 97 -14.60 1.80 13.95
C ILE A 97 -14.55 0.85 15.15
N ALA A 98 -14.62 1.41 16.36
CA ALA A 98 -14.56 0.65 17.60
C ALA A 98 -15.93 0.02 17.92
N ILE A 99 -16.12 -1.22 17.47
CA ILE A 99 -17.32 -2.03 17.73
C ILE A 99 -16.88 -3.30 18.47
N THR A 100 -17.55 -3.62 19.57
CA THR A 100 -17.18 -4.73 20.46
C THR A 100 -17.83 -6.07 20.09
N ASP A 101 -18.70 -6.11 19.09
CA ASP A 101 -19.34 -7.35 18.62
C ASP A 101 -18.29 -8.35 18.11
N ALA A 102 -18.40 -9.62 18.52
CA ALA A 102 -17.44 -10.66 18.17
C ALA A 102 -17.36 -10.89 16.65
N ARG A 103 -18.50 -10.84 15.95
CA ARG A 103 -18.56 -11.00 14.48
C ARG A 103 -17.90 -9.83 13.78
N TRP A 104 -18.06 -8.62 14.31
CA TRP A 104 -17.35 -7.45 13.79
C TRP A 104 -15.83 -7.61 13.92
N GLN A 105 -15.36 -8.04 15.09
CA GLN A 105 -13.92 -8.27 15.31
C GLN A 105 -13.37 -9.37 14.39
N GLU A 106 -14.13 -10.46 14.20
CA GLU A 106 -13.78 -11.53 13.27
C GLU A 106 -13.76 -11.04 11.82
N ALA A 107 -14.71 -10.21 11.41
CA ALA A 107 -14.71 -9.59 10.09
C ALA A 107 -13.50 -8.66 9.89
N MET A 108 -13.13 -7.85 10.89
CA MET A 108 -11.95 -6.98 10.81
C MET A 108 -10.65 -7.79 10.71
N LYS A 109 -10.61 -8.96 11.36
CA LYS A 109 -9.52 -9.93 11.21
C LYS A 109 -9.50 -10.51 9.79
N ALA A 110 -10.63 -10.97 9.27
CA ALA A 110 -10.74 -11.49 7.90
C ALA A 110 -10.35 -10.43 6.84
N ILE A 111 -10.70 -9.16 7.03
CA ILE A 111 -10.21 -8.05 6.17
C ILE A 111 -8.69 -7.98 6.21
N GLY A 112 -8.08 -8.05 7.40
CA GLY A 112 -6.62 -8.05 7.55
C GLY A 112 -5.96 -9.23 6.83
N ASP A 113 -6.51 -10.43 7.03
CA ASP A 113 -6.02 -11.68 6.43
C ASP A 113 -6.18 -11.70 4.90
N SER A 114 -7.18 -10.97 4.37
CA SER A 114 -7.41 -10.86 2.93
C SER A 114 -6.40 -9.97 2.19
N ILE A 115 -5.50 -9.23 2.86
CA ILE A 115 -4.58 -8.31 2.18
C ILE A 115 -3.42 -9.09 1.56
N LEU A 116 -3.35 -9.11 0.23
CA LEU A 116 -2.31 -9.77 -0.53
C LEU A 116 -1.47 -8.74 -1.32
N ILE A 117 -0.17 -8.98 -1.45
CA ILE A 117 0.69 -8.20 -2.34
C ILE A 117 0.56 -8.80 -3.74
N SER A 118 -0.10 -8.10 -4.67
CA SER A 118 -0.28 -8.57 -6.05
C SER A 118 0.93 -8.34 -6.93
N SER A 119 1.64 -7.24 -6.70
CA SER A 119 2.79 -6.85 -7.52
C SER A 119 3.74 -5.97 -6.72
N THR A 120 5.03 -6.15 -6.96
CA THR A 120 6.08 -5.26 -6.47
C THR A 120 6.76 -4.66 -7.69
N LYS A 121 6.67 -3.34 -7.89
CA LYS A 121 7.28 -2.64 -9.02
C LYS A 121 8.37 -1.69 -8.53
N PRO A 122 9.63 -1.87 -8.97
CA PRO A 122 10.68 -0.87 -8.74
C PRO A 122 10.53 0.27 -9.75
N TYR A 123 10.63 1.50 -9.27
CA TYR A 123 10.62 2.73 -10.06
C TYR A 123 11.97 3.42 -9.91
N LEU A 124 12.61 3.72 -11.03
CA LEU A 124 13.81 4.55 -11.05
C LEU A 124 13.44 6.01 -11.33
N ARG A 125 14.03 6.92 -10.57
CA ARG A 125 13.98 8.36 -10.81
C ARG A 125 15.40 8.91 -10.86
N PHE A 126 15.67 9.67 -11.90
CA PHE A 126 16.94 10.38 -12.08
C PHE A 126 16.71 11.83 -11.73
N LYS A 127 17.65 12.43 -11.00
CA LYS A 127 17.58 13.83 -10.57
C LYS A 127 18.90 14.53 -10.84
N GLU A 128 18.79 15.81 -11.13
CA GLU A 128 19.93 16.72 -11.28
C GLU A 128 19.68 17.99 -10.50
N ARG A 129 20.76 18.52 -9.93
CA ARG A 129 20.76 19.78 -9.19
C ARG A 129 20.86 20.95 -10.16
N ASP A 130 19.91 21.87 -10.11
CA ASP A 130 19.99 23.12 -10.87
C ASP A 130 20.96 24.15 -10.25
N GLU A 131 21.16 25.27 -10.94
CA GLU A 131 22.01 26.38 -10.50
C GLU A 131 21.57 26.99 -9.16
N GLN A 132 20.30 26.80 -8.77
CA GLN A 132 19.74 27.26 -7.49
C GLN A 132 19.87 26.20 -6.38
N GLY A 133 20.46 25.04 -6.67
CA GLY A 133 20.67 23.96 -5.73
C GLY A 133 19.49 23.01 -5.57
N LYS A 134 18.41 23.16 -6.35
CA LYS A 134 17.21 22.32 -6.27
C LYS A 134 17.38 21.07 -7.14
N MET A 135 16.98 19.92 -6.60
CA MET A 135 16.96 18.65 -7.31
C MET A 135 15.70 18.52 -8.18
N ASN A 136 15.88 18.51 -9.50
CA ASN A 136 14.82 18.35 -10.48
C ASN A 136 14.83 16.95 -11.09
N ASN A 137 13.66 16.37 -11.35
CA ASN A 137 13.58 15.07 -12.01
C ASN A 137 13.96 15.20 -13.49
N ILE A 138 14.82 14.30 -13.97
CA ILE A 138 15.12 14.14 -15.38
C ILE A 138 14.04 13.26 -16.00
N THR A 139 13.36 13.77 -17.02
CA THR A 139 12.45 12.97 -17.85
C THR A 139 13.28 12.09 -18.77
N LEU A 140 13.12 10.77 -18.64
CA LEU A 140 13.74 9.80 -19.53
C LEU A 140 12.76 9.43 -20.64
N ASP A 141 13.17 9.60 -21.89
CA ASP A 141 12.49 9.00 -23.02
C ASP A 141 13.06 7.59 -23.24
N ILE A 142 12.42 6.60 -22.62
CA ILE A 142 12.81 5.19 -22.70
C ILE A 142 12.22 4.53 -23.96
N ALA A 143 11.28 5.18 -24.66
CA ALA A 143 10.63 4.64 -25.85
C ALA A 143 11.45 4.83 -27.14
N ALA A 144 12.44 5.72 -27.12
CA ALA A 144 13.33 5.99 -28.25
C ALA A 144 14.50 5.00 -28.40
N LEU A 145 14.52 3.91 -27.61
CA LEU A 145 15.58 2.89 -27.57
C LEU A 145 15.12 1.53 -28.12
#